data_AF-A0A373D5U4-F1
#
_entry.id   AF-A0A373D5U4-F1
#
_cell.length_a   1.000
_cell.length_b   1.000
_cell.length_c   1.000
_cell.angle_alpha   90.00
_cell.angle_beta   90.00
_cell.angle_gamma   90.00
#
_symmetry.space_group_name_H-M   'P 1'
#
loop_
_entity.id
_entity.type
_entity.pdbx_description
1 polymer ?
#
loop_
_entity_poly.entity_id
_entity_poly.type
_entity_poly.pdbx_seq_one_letter_code
_entity_poly.pdbx_strand_id
1 'polypeptide(L)'
;MTFFKDLDTIMKQDFGNRGLLKALPDNPIQETLNTLADARRVILLTGFPVRLSDGSFVGETDGPLGTADIAAVLTALGASVLVITDEPAFSIVSDVVCYRAPKAKLMMLPKTDTDDFIRNCIKTFAPTHLISLERPGKAANGHYHSMRGEVLDDMITDSALFLSEAKKSGATTISIGDGGNEMGMGTYRDVIEHFVPFGGTICTAESADITLASGVSNWWGIGIAALCSLFAEKNLLPTREEETESLRLAVAAGSVDGCTKKNEMTVDRLDLETHLGILDSVNDILKKELDICAIA
;
A
#
# COMPACT_ATOMS: atom_id res chain seq x y z
N MET A 1 -18.23 -3.40 18.83
CA MET A 1 -17.71 -4.06 17.60
C MET A 1 -18.34 -3.46 16.33
N THR A 2 -18.38 -2.13 16.21
CA THR A 2 -18.84 -1.43 15.00
C THR A 2 -17.65 -0.90 14.19
N PHE A 3 -16.66 -0.32 14.87
CA PHE A 3 -15.50 0.31 14.21
C PHE A 3 -14.79 -0.58 13.18
N PHE A 4 -14.35 -1.80 13.53
CA PHE A 4 -13.63 -2.64 12.57
C PHE A 4 -14.47 -3.02 11.35
N LYS A 5 -15.76 -3.28 11.55
CA LYS A 5 -16.65 -3.61 10.44
C LYS A 5 -16.92 -2.40 9.55
N ASP A 6 -17.10 -1.23 10.16
CA ASP A 6 -17.30 0.02 9.45
C ASP A 6 -16.03 0.41 8.67
N LEU A 7 -14.85 0.26 9.28
CA LEU A 7 -13.57 0.48 8.62
C LEU A 7 -13.40 -0.46 7.42
N ASP A 8 -13.65 -1.76 7.58
CA ASP A 8 -13.57 -2.72 6.47
C ASP A 8 -14.51 -2.34 5.32
N THR A 9 -15.74 -1.94 5.67
CA THR A 9 -16.73 -1.49 4.69
C THR A 9 -16.25 -0.26 3.92
N ILE A 10 -15.62 0.70 4.60
CA ILE A 10 -15.07 1.90 3.96
C ILE A 10 -13.88 1.54 3.06
N MET A 11 -12.94 0.72 3.54
CA MET A 11 -11.74 0.32 2.77
C MET A 11 -12.09 -0.51 1.53
N LYS A 12 -13.18 -1.30 1.58
CA LYS A 12 -13.63 -2.16 0.47
C LYS A 12 -14.66 -1.52 -0.47
N GLN A 13 -14.81 -0.19 -0.47
CA GLN A 13 -15.71 0.48 -1.43
C GLN A 13 -15.21 0.31 -2.88
N ASP A 14 -15.99 -0.37 -3.72
CA ASP A 14 -15.61 -0.71 -5.10
C ASP A 14 -16.22 0.26 -6.12
N PHE A 15 -15.80 1.53 -6.11
CA PHE A 15 -16.29 2.51 -7.11
C PHE A 15 -15.89 2.13 -8.54
N GLY A 16 -14.76 1.42 -8.70
CA GLY A 16 -14.28 0.90 -9.98
C GLY A 16 -15.05 -0.32 -10.49
N ASN A 17 -15.90 -0.93 -9.66
CA ASN A 17 -16.64 -2.16 -9.92
C ASN A 17 -15.74 -3.27 -10.49
N ARG A 18 -14.57 -3.47 -9.87
CA ARG A 18 -13.56 -4.47 -10.27
C ARG A 18 -14.04 -5.90 -9.98
N GLY A 19 -15.03 -6.06 -9.09
CA GLY A 19 -15.69 -7.34 -8.83
C GLY A 19 -14.95 -8.26 -7.85
N LEU A 20 -13.70 -7.92 -7.49
CA LEU A 20 -12.89 -8.65 -6.52
C LEU A 20 -13.47 -8.55 -5.10
N LEU A 21 -13.70 -7.33 -4.62
CA LEU A 21 -13.90 -7.05 -3.18
C LEU A 21 -15.18 -7.67 -2.61
N LYS A 22 -16.22 -7.79 -3.43
CA LYS A 22 -17.50 -8.38 -3.01
C LYS A 22 -17.39 -9.87 -2.71
N ALA A 23 -16.45 -10.57 -3.33
CA ALA A 23 -16.25 -12.00 -3.16
C ALA A 23 -15.16 -12.33 -2.11
N LEU A 24 -14.41 -11.33 -1.64
CA LEU A 24 -13.39 -11.49 -0.61
C LEU A 24 -14.01 -11.56 0.80
N PRO A 25 -13.40 -12.34 1.72
CA PRO A 25 -13.73 -12.26 3.14
C PRO A 25 -13.46 -10.85 3.69
N ASP A 26 -13.95 -10.59 4.91
CA ASP A 26 -13.62 -9.37 5.65
C ASP A 26 -12.10 -9.27 5.84
N ASN A 27 -11.54 -8.06 5.80
CA ASN A 27 -10.12 -7.90 6.08
C ASN A 27 -9.80 -8.30 7.54
N PRO A 28 -8.61 -8.87 7.81
CA PRO A 28 -8.17 -9.26 9.16
C PRO A 28 -7.78 -8.07 10.06
N ILE A 29 -8.64 -7.05 10.17
CA ILE A 29 -8.33 -5.74 10.78
C ILE A 29 -7.87 -5.83 12.23
N GLN A 30 -8.50 -6.69 13.03
CA GLN A 30 -8.11 -6.89 14.43
C GLN A 30 -6.70 -7.48 14.54
N GLU A 31 -6.33 -8.39 13.64
CA GLU A 31 -4.99 -8.98 13.60
C GLU A 31 -3.95 -7.96 13.16
N THR A 32 -4.30 -7.12 12.17
CA THR A 32 -3.50 -5.96 11.77
C THR A 32 -3.25 -5.02 12.95
N LEU A 33 -4.29 -4.66 13.70
CA LEU A 33 -4.14 -3.81 14.89
C LEU A 33 -3.18 -4.43 15.91
N ASN A 34 -3.38 -5.71 16.23
CA ASN A 34 -2.59 -6.41 17.25
C ASN A 34 -1.11 -6.48 16.88
N THR A 35 -0.79 -6.72 15.61
CA THR A 35 0.59 -6.81 15.14
C THR A 35 1.27 -5.43 15.06
N LEU A 36 0.54 -4.41 14.61
CA LEU A 36 1.05 -3.03 14.53
C LEU A 36 1.47 -2.45 15.89
N ALA A 37 0.89 -2.92 17.00
CA ALA A 37 1.32 -2.52 18.35
C ALA A 37 2.79 -2.88 18.65
N ASP A 38 3.35 -3.89 17.97
CA ASP A 38 4.75 -4.32 18.08
C ASP A 38 5.64 -3.76 16.96
N ALA A 39 5.14 -2.84 16.14
CA ALA A 39 5.90 -2.19 15.09
C ALA A 39 7.01 -1.29 15.66
N ARG A 40 8.27 -1.63 15.37
CA ARG A 40 9.45 -0.85 15.83
C ARG A 40 10.41 -0.50 14.71
N ARG A 41 10.59 -1.41 13.76
CA ARG A 41 11.45 -1.24 12.59
C ARG A 41 10.65 -1.74 11.40
N VAL A 42 10.17 -0.83 10.56
CA VAL A 42 9.22 -1.15 9.50
C VAL A 42 9.84 -0.82 8.14
N ILE A 43 9.85 -1.81 7.26
CA ILE A 43 10.12 -1.58 5.84
C ILE A 43 8.78 -1.38 5.15
N LEU A 44 8.65 -0.28 4.41
CA LEU A 44 7.51 -0.02 3.53
C LEU A 44 7.99 -0.18 2.08
N LEU A 45 7.28 -0.95 1.27
CA LEU A 45 7.60 -1.21 -0.13
C LEU A 45 6.43 -0.81 -1.03
N THR A 46 6.66 0.09 -1.99
CA THR A 46 5.60 0.61 -2.87
C THR A 46 6.12 0.96 -4.25
N GLY A 47 5.18 1.21 -5.16
CA GLY A 47 5.42 1.70 -6.51
C GLY A 47 4.99 0.67 -7.55
N PHE A 48 4.04 1.08 -8.39
CA PHE A 48 3.54 0.30 -9.51
C PHE A 48 3.76 1.10 -10.81
N PRO A 49 4.47 0.56 -11.82
CA PRO A 49 4.78 1.31 -13.02
C PRO A 49 3.67 1.19 -14.09
N VAL A 50 3.43 2.28 -14.80
CA VAL A 50 2.45 2.38 -15.88
C VAL A 50 3.13 2.71 -17.20
N ARG A 51 2.89 1.89 -18.23
CA ARG A 51 3.39 2.15 -19.58
C ARG A 51 2.52 3.15 -20.32
N LEU A 52 3.14 4.23 -20.80
CA LEU A 52 2.53 5.31 -21.55
C LEU A 52 2.49 5.00 -23.06
N SER A 53 1.75 5.81 -23.81
CA SER A 53 1.53 5.61 -25.26
C SER A 53 2.79 5.80 -26.10
N ASP A 54 3.77 6.54 -25.62
CA ASP A 54 5.08 6.75 -26.27
C ASP A 54 6.11 5.66 -25.94
N GLY A 55 5.72 4.65 -25.15
CA GLY A 55 6.57 3.54 -24.73
C GLY A 55 7.38 3.80 -23.46
N SER A 56 7.39 5.04 -22.95
CA SER A 56 7.97 5.34 -21.64
C SER A 56 7.10 4.77 -20.50
N PHE A 57 7.63 4.78 -19.28
CA PHE A 57 6.91 4.36 -18.09
C PHE A 57 7.30 5.19 -16.87
N VAL A 58 6.36 5.29 -15.93
CA VAL A 58 6.50 6.04 -14.68
C VAL A 58 5.61 5.39 -13.61
N GLY A 59 5.88 5.61 -12.33
CA GLY A 59 5.03 5.17 -11.24
C GLY A 59 3.64 5.80 -11.26
N GLU A 60 2.64 5.09 -10.77
CA GLU A 60 1.28 5.60 -10.62
C GLU A 60 1.04 6.36 -9.31
N THR A 61 -0.16 6.95 -9.20
CA THR A 61 -0.61 7.70 -8.02
C THR A 61 -1.09 6.79 -6.88
N ASP A 62 -1.49 5.54 -7.15
CA ASP A 62 -1.80 4.58 -6.10
C ASP A 62 -0.53 3.91 -5.56
N GLY A 63 -0.41 3.78 -4.23
CA GLY A 63 0.82 3.35 -3.57
C GLY A 63 1.52 4.44 -2.73
N PRO A 64 2.07 5.49 -3.37
CA PRO A 64 2.93 6.46 -2.71
C PRO A 64 2.28 7.22 -1.55
N LEU A 65 1.02 7.64 -1.68
CA LEU A 65 0.34 8.46 -0.67
C LEU A 65 0.06 7.65 0.59
N GLY A 66 -0.57 6.48 0.43
CA GLY A 66 -0.86 5.59 1.56
C GLY A 66 0.42 5.11 2.25
N THR A 67 1.49 4.88 1.50
CA THR A 67 2.81 4.56 2.07
C THR A 67 3.34 5.71 2.93
N ALA A 68 3.18 6.95 2.49
CA ALA A 68 3.63 8.11 3.22
C ALA A 68 2.82 8.35 4.50
N ASP A 69 1.52 8.06 4.49
CA ASP A 69 0.68 8.07 5.69
C ASP A 69 1.10 7.03 6.72
N ILE A 70 1.36 5.79 6.27
CA ILE A 70 1.85 4.72 7.15
C ILE A 70 3.21 5.14 7.73
N ALA A 71 4.09 5.71 6.91
CA ALA A 71 5.38 6.21 7.38
C ALA A 71 5.21 7.32 8.43
N ALA A 72 4.29 8.26 8.21
CA ALA A 72 4.03 9.37 9.11
C ALA A 72 3.53 8.87 10.48
N VAL A 73 2.52 8.00 10.49
CA VAL A 73 1.94 7.53 11.75
C VAL A 73 2.90 6.64 12.53
N LEU A 74 3.61 5.72 11.86
CA LEU A 74 4.56 4.83 12.53
C LEU A 74 5.77 5.59 13.08
N THR A 75 6.29 6.59 12.35
CA THR A 75 7.37 7.45 12.87
C THR A 75 6.90 8.33 14.02
N ALA A 76 5.65 8.83 13.99
CA ALA A 76 5.05 9.54 15.12
C ALA A 76 4.96 8.66 16.38
N LEU A 77 4.76 7.36 16.23
CA LEU A 77 4.75 6.36 17.31
C LEU A 77 6.14 5.84 17.70
N GLY A 78 7.21 6.39 17.12
CA GLY A 78 8.58 6.08 17.48
C GLY A 78 9.19 4.88 16.76
N ALA A 79 8.51 4.31 15.76
CA ALA A 79 9.10 3.31 14.90
C ALA A 79 10.16 3.93 13.98
N SER A 80 11.23 3.18 13.72
CA SER A 80 12.14 3.47 12.61
C SER A 80 11.52 2.96 11.33
N VAL A 81 11.28 3.86 10.36
CA VAL A 81 10.66 3.51 9.08
C VAL A 81 11.69 3.66 7.95
N LEU A 82 11.76 2.63 7.11
CA LEU A 82 12.51 2.62 5.86
C LEU A 82 11.54 2.38 4.71
N VAL A 83 11.32 3.40 3.89
CA VAL A 83 10.58 3.29 2.62
C VAL A 83 11.55 2.85 1.53
N ILE A 84 11.14 1.87 0.74
CA ILE A 84 11.87 1.36 -0.42
C ILE A 84 10.96 1.42 -1.64
N THR A 85 11.50 1.92 -2.74
CA THR A 85 10.86 1.87 -4.05
C THR A 85 11.93 1.73 -5.13
N ASP A 86 11.55 1.58 -6.38
CA ASP A 86 12.47 1.53 -7.53
C ASP A 86 12.41 2.80 -8.38
N GLU A 87 13.33 2.88 -9.35
CA GLU A 87 13.52 4.06 -10.19
C GLU A 87 12.22 4.67 -10.77
N PRO A 88 11.25 3.91 -11.32
CA PRO A 88 10.05 4.49 -11.92
C PRO A 88 9.20 5.32 -10.96
N ALA A 89 9.22 4.97 -9.67
CA ALA A 89 8.43 5.61 -8.63
C ALA A 89 9.27 6.47 -7.68
N PHE A 90 10.60 6.50 -7.83
CA PHE A 90 11.49 7.10 -6.83
C PHE A 90 11.25 8.60 -6.60
N SER A 91 11.10 9.41 -7.66
CA SER A 91 10.82 10.85 -7.50
C SER A 91 9.49 11.10 -6.81
N ILE A 92 8.46 10.33 -7.19
CA ILE A 92 7.11 10.42 -6.65
C ILE A 92 7.10 10.09 -5.16
N VAL A 93 7.63 8.92 -4.79
CA VAL A 93 7.72 8.49 -3.39
C VAL A 93 8.62 9.43 -2.59
N SER A 94 9.72 9.92 -3.17
CA SER A 94 10.61 10.89 -2.52
C SER A 94 9.88 12.16 -2.13
N ASP A 95 9.19 12.82 -3.05
CA ASP A 95 8.56 14.11 -2.79
C ASP A 95 7.41 13.96 -1.78
N VAL A 96 6.60 12.92 -1.92
CA VAL A 96 5.47 12.65 -1.01
C VAL A 96 5.97 12.26 0.40
N VAL A 97 6.93 11.34 0.52
CA VAL A 97 7.46 10.91 1.82
C VAL A 97 8.24 12.02 2.51
N CYS A 98 9.02 12.83 1.78
CA CYS A 98 9.74 13.96 2.37
C CYS A 98 8.79 15.02 2.93
N TYR A 99 7.65 15.24 2.28
CA TYR A 99 6.62 16.14 2.78
C TYR A 99 5.89 15.55 3.99
N ARG A 100 5.36 14.33 3.85
CA ARG A 100 4.40 13.74 4.79
C ARG A 100 5.07 13.05 5.99
N ALA A 101 6.22 12.42 5.77
CA ALA A 101 6.96 11.63 6.76
C ALA A 101 8.47 11.93 6.75
N PRO A 102 8.92 13.17 7.00
CA PRO A 102 10.32 13.60 6.85
C PRO A 102 11.31 12.86 7.76
N LYS A 103 10.83 12.10 8.76
CA LYS A 103 11.65 11.27 9.65
C LYS A 103 11.88 9.85 9.11
N ALA A 104 11.12 9.42 8.11
CA ALA A 104 11.33 8.13 7.46
C ALA A 104 12.57 8.19 6.57
N LYS A 105 13.29 7.07 6.48
CA LYS A 105 14.38 6.92 5.52
C LYS A 105 13.81 6.45 4.19
N LEU A 106 14.40 6.88 3.09
CA LEU A 106 14.06 6.41 1.75
C LEU A 106 15.28 5.79 1.09
N MET A 107 15.10 4.63 0.45
CA MET A 107 16.12 3.96 -0.35
C MET A 107 15.55 3.54 -1.71
N MET A 108 16.37 3.69 -2.74
CA MET A 108 16.06 3.13 -4.06
C MET A 108 16.58 1.69 -4.14
N LEU A 109 15.74 0.79 -4.65
CA LEU A 109 16.11 -0.58 -4.97
C LEU A 109 17.08 -0.56 -6.17
N PRO A 110 18.27 -1.18 -6.07
CA PRO A 110 19.23 -1.16 -7.18
C PRO A 110 18.81 -2.13 -8.28
N LYS A 111 19.07 -1.76 -9.54
CA LYS A 111 18.79 -2.59 -10.73
C LYS A 111 19.70 -3.83 -10.86
N THR A 112 20.83 -3.83 -10.15
CA THR A 112 21.80 -4.93 -10.13
C THR A 112 22.03 -5.38 -8.70
N ASP A 113 22.38 -6.65 -8.51
CA ASP A 113 22.62 -7.26 -7.19
C ASP A 113 21.44 -7.09 -6.23
N THR A 114 20.23 -7.03 -6.79
CA THR A 114 19.00 -6.71 -6.07
C THR A 114 18.71 -7.71 -4.96
N ASP A 115 18.93 -9.00 -5.22
CA ASP A 115 18.75 -10.06 -4.23
C ASP A 115 19.66 -9.88 -3.01
N ASP A 116 20.95 -9.59 -3.24
CA ASP A 116 21.92 -9.36 -2.18
C ASP A 116 21.61 -8.08 -1.41
N PHE A 117 21.16 -7.04 -2.12
CA PHE A 117 20.67 -5.82 -1.49
C PHE A 117 19.49 -6.11 -0.56
N ILE A 118 18.47 -6.87 -1.01
CA ILE A 118 17.28 -7.20 -0.21
C ILE A 118 17.68 -7.98 1.04
N ARG A 119 18.49 -9.04 0.88
CA ARG A 119 18.97 -9.85 2.01
C ARG A 119 19.77 -9.01 3.00
N ASN A 120 20.68 -8.16 2.51
CA ASN A 120 21.49 -7.31 3.38
C ASN A 120 20.67 -6.22 4.06
N CYS A 121 19.69 -5.64 3.36
CA CYS A 121 18.76 -4.67 3.91
C CYS A 121 17.95 -5.27 5.06
N ILE A 122 17.32 -6.42 4.85
CA ILE A 122 16.54 -7.13 5.89
C ILE A 122 17.44 -7.53 7.06
N LYS A 123 18.63 -8.08 6.79
CA LYS A 123 19.58 -8.46 7.84
C LYS A 123 20.04 -7.27 8.68
N THR A 124 20.35 -6.14 8.04
CA THR A 124 20.94 -4.97 8.71
C THR A 124 19.87 -4.14 9.42
N PHE A 125 18.73 -3.94 8.78
CA PHE A 125 17.62 -3.19 9.36
C PHE A 125 16.84 -4.01 10.40
N ALA A 126 16.87 -5.34 10.27
CA ALA A 126 16.21 -6.31 11.14
C ALA A 126 14.73 -5.94 11.40
N PRO A 127 13.90 -5.81 10.35
CA PRO A 127 12.53 -5.32 10.50
C PRO A 127 11.72 -6.16 11.48
N THR A 128 10.80 -5.53 12.22
CA THR A 128 9.70 -6.25 12.86
C THR A 128 8.52 -6.40 11.90
N HIS A 129 8.39 -5.51 10.92
CA HIS A 129 7.35 -5.56 9.91
C HIS A 129 7.89 -5.21 8.52
N LEU A 130 7.35 -5.88 7.51
CA LEU A 130 7.40 -5.47 6.11
C LEU A 130 5.97 -5.22 5.65
N ILE A 131 5.70 -4.01 5.14
CA ILE A 131 4.39 -3.66 4.59
C ILE A 131 4.58 -3.33 3.11
N SER A 132 3.97 -4.11 2.22
CA SER A 132 3.89 -3.76 0.79
C SER A 132 2.55 -3.09 0.50
N LEU A 133 2.56 -2.02 -0.28
CA LEU A 133 1.37 -1.28 -0.67
C LEU A 133 1.47 -0.90 -2.14
N GLU A 134 0.57 -1.43 -2.97
CA GLU A 134 0.56 -1.22 -4.42
C GLU A 134 1.93 -1.51 -5.05
N ARG A 135 2.48 -2.68 -4.71
CA ARG A 135 3.73 -3.18 -5.29
C ARG A 135 3.42 -4.41 -6.13
N PRO A 136 3.78 -4.47 -7.42
CA PRO A 136 3.60 -5.67 -8.23
C PRO A 136 4.25 -6.90 -7.59
N GLY A 137 3.56 -8.03 -7.62
CA GLY A 137 4.10 -9.33 -7.23
C GLY A 137 4.26 -10.26 -8.43
N LYS A 138 5.20 -11.22 -8.35
CA LYS A 138 5.34 -12.23 -9.40
C LYS A 138 4.17 -13.20 -9.37
N ALA A 139 3.57 -13.45 -10.52
CA ALA A 139 2.63 -14.54 -10.71
C ALA A 139 3.34 -15.90 -10.70
N ALA A 140 2.57 -17.00 -10.70
CA ALA A 140 3.11 -18.36 -10.67
C ALA A 140 4.02 -18.70 -11.87
N ASN A 141 3.91 -17.95 -12.97
CA ASN A 141 4.78 -18.07 -14.15
C ASN A 141 6.12 -17.34 -14.01
N GLY A 142 6.37 -16.65 -12.89
CA GLY A 142 7.61 -15.92 -12.61
C GLY A 142 7.66 -14.47 -13.13
N HIS A 143 6.59 -13.97 -13.72
CA HIS A 143 6.52 -12.62 -14.31
C HIS A 143 5.64 -11.68 -13.49
N TYR A 144 5.91 -10.38 -13.60
CA TYR A 144 5.04 -9.32 -13.13
C TYR A 144 3.99 -8.98 -14.19
N HIS A 145 2.75 -8.74 -13.78
CA HIS A 145 1.67 -8.46 -14.72
C HIS A 145 0.87 -7.22 -14.35
N SER A 146 0.37 -6.50 -15.37
CA SER A 146 -0.70 -5.51 -15.19
C SER A 146 -2.06 -6.20 -15.04
N MET A 147 -3.08 -5.45 -14.63
CA MET A 147 -4.48 -5.92 -14.64
C MET A 147 -5.00 -6.33 -16.02
N ARG A 148 -4.29 -6.01 -17.10
CA ARG A 148 -4.60 -6.44 -18.48
C ARG A 148 -3.84 -7.70 -18.92
N GLY A 149 -3.07 -8.32 -18.02
CA GLY A 149 -2.23 -9.48 -18.30
C GLY A 149 -0.92 -9.16 -19.02
N GLU A 150 -0.60 -7.88 -19.22
CA GLU A 150 0.64 -7.44 -19.86
C GLU A 150 1.83 -7.70 -18.93
N VAL A 151 2.94 -8.23 -19.46
CA VAL A 151 4.17 -8.43 -18.67
C VAL A 151 4.83 -7.07 -18.38
N LEU A 152 5.29 -6.88 -17.13
CA LEU A 152 5.86 -5.63 -16.62
C LEU A 152 7.36 -5.71 -16.29
N ASP A 153 8.01 -6.84 -16.53
CA ASP A 153 9.38 -7.12 -16.08
C ASP A 153 10.43 -6.09 -16.54
N ASP A 154 10.23 -5.43 -17.67
CA ASP A 154 11.12 -4.37 -18.18
C ASP A 154 10.91 -3.01 -17.50
N MET A 155 9.82 -2.85 -16.76
CA MET A 155 9.42 -1.60 -16.10
C MET A 155 9.70 -1.60 -14.60
N ILE A 156 10.08 -2.74 -14.01
CA ILE A 156 10.18 -2.91 -12.57
C ILE A 156 11.51 -3.54 -12.16
N THR A 157 12.04 -3.09 -11.04
CA THR A 157 13.15 -3.79 -10.38
C THR A 157 12.60 -4.94 -9.52
N ASP A 158 13.14 -6.14 -9.71
CA ASP A 158 12.68 -7.36 -9.04
C ASP A 158 12.70 -7.20 -7.51
N SER A 159 11.53 -7.33 -6.90
CA SER A 159 11.33 -7.14 -5.46
C SER A 159 10.75 -8.39 -4.80
N ALA A 160 10.65 -9.51 -5.53
CA ALA A 160 9.94 -10.71 -5.07
C ALA A 160 10.53 -11.29 -3.78
N LEU A 161 11.83 -11.13 -3.54
CA LEU A 161 12.46 -11.67 -2.33
C LEU A 161 12.07 -10.96 -1.04
N PHE A 162 11.50 -9.75 -1.07
CA PHE A 162 11.20 -9.02 0.16
C PHE A 162 10.28 -9.80 1.11
N LEU A 163 9.17 -10.35 0.61
CA LEU A 163 8.23 -11.11 1.44
C LEU A 163 8.90 -12.32 2.08
N SER A 164 9.49 -13.20 1.26
CA SER A 164 10.07 -14.45 1.77
C SER A 164 11.26 -14.22 2.70
N GLU A 165 12.13 -13.23 2.44
CA GLU A 165 13.26 -12.90 3.31
C GLU A 165 12.80 -12.20 4.60
N ALA A 166 11.77 -11.35 4.56
CA ALA A 166 11.20 -10.73 5.75
C ALA A 166 10.61 -11.79 6.68
N LYS A 167 9.82 -12.73 6.15
CA LYS A 167 9.29 -13.88 6.91
C LYS A 167 10.40 -14.71 7.53
N LYS A 168 11.45 -15.04 6.77
CA LYS A 168 12.61 -15.79 7.29
C LYS A 168 13.33 -15.06 8.43
N SER A 169 13.33 -13.72 8.41
CA SER A 169 13.90 -12.90 9.48
C SER A 169 13.02 -12.77 10.72
N GLY A 170 11.78 -13.28 10.68
CA GLY A 170 10.81 -13.18 11.77
C GLY A 170 9.99 -11.90 11.77
N ALA A 171 10.01 -11.13 10.68
CA ALA A 171 9.15 -9.96 10.52
C ALA A 171 7.74 -10.38 10.09
N THR A 172 6.72 -9.72 10.65
CA THR A 172 5.35 -9.86 10.17
C THR A 172 5.23 -9.19 8.80
N THR A 173 4.66 -9.90 7.83
CA THR A 173 4.42 -9.34 6.49
C THR A 173 2.96 -8.93 6.32
N ILE A 174 2.74 -7.68 5.95
CA ILE A 174 1.43 -7.12 5.62
C ILE A 174 1.48 -6.70 4.15
N SER A 175 0.49 -7.09 3.37
CA SER A 175 0.39 -6.69 1.96
C SER A 175 -0.96 -6.08 1.65
N ILE A 176 -0.94 -4.95 0.96
CA ILE A 176 -2.11 -4.19 0.55
C ILE A 176 -2.16 -4.15 -0.97
N GLY A 177 -3.33 -4.47 -1.53
CA GLY A 177 -3.59 -4.46 -2.96
C GLY A 177 -5.09 -4.35 -3.25
N ASP A 178 -5.44 -4.01 -4.48
CA ASP A 178 -6.82 -3.75 -4.91
C ASP A 178 -7.20 -4.49 -6.23
N GLY A 179 -6.24 -5.14 -6.88
CA GLY A 179 -6.39 -5.83 -8.16
C GLY A 179 -6.08 -7.33 -8.14
N GLY A 180 -5.17 -7.78 -7.27
CA GLY A 180 -4.75 -9.18 -7.13
C GLY A 180 -3.40 -9.53 -7.77
N ASN A 181 -2.80 -8.60 -8.52
CA ASN A 181 -1.46 -8.68 -9.12
C ASN A 181 -0.37 -8.03 -8.25
N GLU A 182 -0.72 -7.58 -7.06
CA GLU A 182 0.16 -7.01 -6.06
C GLU A 182 0.76 -8.09 -5.15
N MET A 183 1.96 -7.81 -4.69
CA MET A 183 2.72 -8.62 -3.76
C MET A 183 1.86 -9.02 -2.57
N GLY A 184 1.83 -10.32 -2.26
CA GLY A 184 1.10 -10.87 -1.10
C GLY A 184 -0.39 -11.14 -1.32
N MET A 185 -0.94 -10.79 -2.49
CA MET A 185 -2.34 -11.07 -2.85
C MET A 185 -2.62 -12.54 -3.19
N GLY A 186 -1.60 -13.40 -3.26
CA GLY A 186 -1.76 -14.85 -3.43
C GLY A 186 -2.64 -15.51 -2.37
N THR A 187 -2.85 -14.85 -1.22
CA THR A 187 -3.82 -15.23 -0.17
C THR A 187 -5.23 -15.40 -0.72
N TYR A 188 -5.61 -14.63 -1.74
CA TYR A 188 -6.96 -14.63 -2.32
C TYR A 188 -7.04 -15.31 -3.69
N ARG A 189 -6.10 -16.23 -3.98
CA ARG A 189 -5.99 -16.91 -5.27
C ARG A 189 -7.31 -17.38 -5.85
N ASP A 190 -8.08 -18.16 -5.09
CA ASP A 190 -9.34 -18.74 -5.58
C ASP A 190 -10.34 -17.67 -6.05
N VAL A 191 -10.39 -16.54 -5.35
CA VAL A 191 -11.27 -15.42 -5.69
C VAL A 191 -10.72 -14.66 -6.89
N ILE A 192 -9.42 -14.36 -6.91
CA ILE A 192 -8.76 -13.62 -7.99
C ILE A 192 -8.90 -14.40 -9.30
N GLU A 193 -8.57 -15.70 -9.31
CA GLU A 193 -8.61 -16.54 -10.51
C GLU A 193 -10.04 -16.68 -11.07
N HIS A 194 -11.07 -16.58 -10.23
CA HIS A 194 -12.46 -16.74 -10.64
C HIS A 194 -13.15 -15.43 -11.05
N PHE A 195 -12.86 -14.32 -10.37
CA PHE A 195 -13.63 -13.08 -10.50
C PHE A 195 -12.85 -11.93 -11.17
N VAL A 196 -11.51 -11.98 -11.21
CA VAL A 196 -10.70 -10.92 -11.81
C VAL A 196 -10.39 -11.26 -13.27
N PRO A 197 -10.58 -10.34 -14.23
CA PRO A 197 -10.12 -10.53 -15.60
C PRO A 197 -8.63 -10.89 -15.65
N PHE A 198 -8.28 -11.94 -16.38
CA PHE A 198 -6.93 -12.52 -16.41
C PHE A 198 -6.41 -13.05 -15.06
N GLY A 199 -7.28 -13.29 -14.06
CA GLY A 199 -6.90 -13.71 -12.71
C GLY A 199 -5.94 -14.91 -12.68
N GLY A 200 -6.20 -15.95 -13.47
CA GLY A 200 -5.31 -17.12 -13.59
C GLY A 200 -3.89 -16.82 -14.12
N THR A 201 -3.69 -15.68 -14.77
CA THR A 201 -2.38 -15.21 -15.25
C THR A 201 -1.74 -14.25 -14.27
N ILE A 202 -2.50 -13.31 -13.72
CA ILE A 202 -1.95 -12.16 -12.98
C ILE A 202 -1.82 -12.39 -11.49
N CYS A 203 -2.56 -13.37 -10.93
CA CYS A 203 -2.57 -13.61 -9.50
C CYS A 203 -1.16 -13.93 -8.99
N THR A 204 -0.72 -13.15 -8.00
CA THR A 204 0.61 -13.30 -7.43
C THR A 204 0.79 -14.64 -6.74
N ALA A 205 2.00 -15.19 -6.81
CA ALA A 205 2.31 -16.52 -6.30
C ALA A 205 2.32 -16.56 -4.77
N GLU A 206 2.93 -15.54 -4.16
CA GLU A 206 3.18 -15.48 -2.72
C GLU A 206 2.04 -14.81 -1.95
N SER A 207 1.85 -15.28 -0.71
CA SER A 207 0.94 -14.72 0.28
C SER A 207 1.73 -14.00 1.38
N ALA A 208 1.21 -12.86 1.85
CA ALA A 208 1.65 -12.24 3.09
C ALA A 208 1.10 -13.01 4.31
N ASP A 209 1.55 -12.65 5.52
CA ASP A 209 0.91 -13.16 6.74
C ASP A 209 -0.45 -12.52 6.94
N ILE A 210 -0.54 -11.21 6.63
CA ILE A 210 -1.77 -10.42 6.63
C ILE A 210 -1.91 -9.80 5.24
N THR A 211 -3.01 -10.09 4.56
CA THR A 211 -3.36 -9.42 3.29
C THR A 211 -4.57 -8.52 3.52
N LEU A 212 -4.50 -7.28 3.02
CA LEU A 212 -5.53 -6.26 3.16
C LEU A 212 -5.99 -5.83 1.76
N ALA A 213 -7.21 -6.22 1.39
CA ALA A 213 -7.82 -5.80 0.15
C ALA A 213 -8.44 -4.41 0.27
N SER A 214 -8.35 -3.62 -0.80
CA SER A 214 -8.86 -2.25 -0.86
C SER A 214 -9.65 -1.98 -2.14
N GLY A 215 -10.46 -0.92 -2.15
CA GLY A 215 -10.95 -0.28 -3.37
C GLY A 215 -9.88 0.49 -4.14
N VAL A 216 -8.97 1.11 -3.38
CA VAL A 216 -7.74 1.80 -3.83
C VAL A 216 -6.72 1.60 -2.71
N SER A 217 -5.52 1.12 -3.00
CA SER A 217 -4.53 0.71 -2.00
C SER A 217 -4.13 1.82 -1.05
N ASN A 218 -4.04 3.07 -1.52
CA ASN A 218 -3.74 4.26 -0.71
C ASN A 218 -4.67 4.40 0.51
N TRP A 219 -5.93 3.97 0.42
CA TRP A 219 -6.89 4.11 1.53
C TRP A 219 -6.47 3.35 2.78
N TRP A 220 -5.75 2.25 2.63
CA TRP A 220 -5.19 1.54 3.78
C TRP A 220 -4.08 2.32 4.49
N GLY A 221 -3.51 3.36 3.88
CA GLY A 221 -2.69 4.33 4.62
C GLY A 221 -3.49 5.06 5.69
N ILE A 222 -4.67 5.55 5.31
CA ILE A 222 -5.65 6.15 6.23
C ILE A 222 -6.15 5.09 7.23
N GLY A 223 -6.47 3.88 6.76
CA GLY A 223 -6.93 2.79 7.61
C GLY A 223 -5.92 2.38 8.68
N ILE A 224 -4.65 2.20 8.32
CA ILE A 224 -3.57 1.91 9.27
C ILE A 224 -3.34 3.09 10.22
N ALA A 225 -3.42 4.33 9.75
CA ALA A 225 -3.37 5.50 10.62
C ALA A 225 -4.52 5.51 11.63
N ALA A 226 -5.73 5.07 11.25
CA ALA A 226 -6.87 4.92 12.15
C ALA A 226 -6.62 3.84 13.21
N LEU A 227 -6.09 2.67 12.81
CA LEU A 227 -5.73 1.61 13.76
C LEU A 227 -4.65 2.06 14.74
N CYS A 228 -3.63 2.76 14.25
CA CYS A 228 -2.59 3.37 15.08
C CYS A 228 -3.16 4.41 16.04
N SER A 229 -4.16 5.18 15.60
CA SER A 229 -4.83 6.18 16.42
C SER A 229 -5.57 5.57 17.60
N LEU A 230 -6.16 4.37 17.43
CA LEU A 230 -6.89 3.68 18.50
C LEU A 230 -5.97 3.30 19.66
N PHE A 231 -4.87 2.59 19.42
CA PHE A 231 -4.00 2.18 20.51
C PHE A 231 -3.14 3.32 21.07
N ALA A 232 -2.93 4.38 20.29
CA ALA A 232 -2.29 5.60 20.76
C ALA A 232 -3.24 6.55 21.51
N GLU A 233 -4.54 6.24 21.53
CA GLU A 233 -5.62 7.06 22.08
C GLU A 233 -5.56 8.52 21.59
N LYS A 234 -5.19 8.70 20.32
CA LYS A 234 -4.96 10.00 19.71
C LYS A 234 -5.25 9.94 18.22
N ASN A 235 -5.96 10.92 17.69
CA ASN A 235 -6.16 11.02 16.24
C ASN A 235 -4.83 11.35 15.54
N LEU A 236 -4.37 10.42 14.69
CA LEU A 236 -3.14 10.50 13.89
C LEU A 236 -3.43 10.38 12.38
N LEU A 237 -4.70 10.54 11.97
CA LEU A 237 -5.07 10.57 10.57
C LEU A 237 -4.40 11.75 9.84
N PRO A 238 -4.15 11.64 8.52
CA PRO A 238 -3.82 12.81 7.72
C PRO A 238 -4.93 13.85 7.74
N THR A 239 -4.59 15.11 7.44
CA THR A 239 -5.59 16.13 7.14
C THR A 239 -5.93 16.15 5.64
N ARG A 240 -7.05 16.79 5.28
CA ARG A 240 -7.42 16.99 3.87
C ARG A 240 -6.35 17.76 3.11
N GLU A 241 -5.70 18.73 3.76
CA GLU A 241 -4.59 19.50 3.18
C GLU A 241 -3.36 18.61 2.94
N GLU A 242 -3.02 17.74 3.89
CA GLU A 242 -1.90 16.80 3.73
C GLU A 242 -2.14 15.82 2.57
N GLU A 243 -3.35 15.26 2.44
CA GLU A 243 -3.71 14.36 1.34
C GLU A 243 -3.71 15.09 -0.02
N THR A 244 -4.29 16.29 -0.06
CA THR A 244 -4.33 17.12 -1.27
C THR A 244 -2.92 17.47 -1.74
N GLU A 245 -2.06 17.89 -0.82
CA GLU A 245 -0.69 18.27 -1.14
C GLU A 245 0.15 17.06 -1.54
N SER A 246 -0.05 15.91 -0.89
CA SER A 246 0.61 14.65 -1.26
C SER A 246 0.28 14.24 -2.70
N LEU A 247 -1.00 14.29 -3.10
CA LEU A 247 -1.38 14.01 -4.49
C LEU A 247 -0.79 15.05 -5.46
N ARG A 248 -0.79 16.33 -5.07
CA ARG A 248 -0.23 17.41 -5.89
C ARG A 248 1.28 17.22 -6.12
N LEU A 249 2.01 16.80 -5.10
CA LEU A 249 3.43 16.50 -5.18
C LEU A 249 3.70 15.27 -6.04
N ALA A 250 2.91 14.20 -5.88
CA ALA A 250 3.03 13.02 -6.74
C ALA A 250 2.86 13.37 -8.23
N VAL A 251 1.80 14.12 -8.56
CA VAL A 251 1.52 14.58 -9.94
C VAL A 251 2.64 15.51 -10.43
N ALA A 252 3.11 16.44 -9.60
CA ALA A 252 4.22 17.33 -9.97
C ALA A 252 5.54 16.56 -10.21
N ALA A 253 5.75 15.44 -9.52
CA ALA A 253 6.90 14.54 -9.70
C ALA A 253 6.77 13.62 -10.94
N GLY A 254 5.66 13.72 -11.67
CA GLY A 254 5.42 13.03 -12.94
C GLY A 254 4.56 11.77 -12.84
N SER A 255 3.96 11.47 -11.69
CA SER A 255 3.08 10.30 -11.56
C SER A 255 1.90 10.38 -12.53
N VAL A 256 1.33 9.22 -12.85
CA VAL A 256 0.10 9.14 -13.64
C VAL A 256 -0.97 8.36 -12.88
N ASP A 257 -2.22 8.60 -13.22
CA ASP A 257 -3.30 7.71 -12.80
C ASP A 257 -3.13 6.34 -13.48
N GLY A 258 -3.15 5.25 -12.70
CA GLY A 258 -2.96 3.87 -13.19
C GLY A 258 -3.98 3.44 -14.25
N CYS A 259 -5.15 4.06 -14.22
CA CYS A 259 -6.30 3.70 -15.01
C CYS A 259 -6.51 4.62 -16.23
N THR A 260 -6.25 5.93 -16.15
CA THR A 260 -6.31 6.87 -17.30
C THR A 260 -4.98 7.04 -18.01
N LYS A 261 -3.87 6.73 -17.34
CA LYS A 261 -2.48 6.93 -17.78
C LYS A 261 -2.12 8.42 -17.99
N LYS A 262 -2.86 9.32 -17.36
CA LYS A 262 -2.62 10.77 -17.45
C LYS A 262 -2.01 11.29 -16.17
N ASN A 263 -1.17 12.32 -16.32
CA ASN A 263 -0.69 13.12 -15.20
C ASN A 263 -1.82 14.07 -14.77
N GLU A 264 -2.65 13.63 -13.83
CA GLU A 264 -3.81 14.37 -13.33
C GLU A 264 -4.06 14.04 -11.86
N MET A 265 -4.82 14.91 -11.16
CA MET A 265 -5.10 14.79 -9.72
C MET A 265 -6.17 13.72 -9.43
N THR A 266 -5.92 12.49 -9.86
CA THR A 266 -6.79 11.33 -9.67
C THR A 266 -5.97 10.11 -9.22
N VAL A 267 -6.64 9.20 -8.53
CA VAL A 267 -6.13 7.86 -8.24
C VAL A 267 -7.19 6.87 -8.70
N ASP A 268 -6.81 5.94 -9.56
CA ASP A 268 -7.71 4.94 -10.15
C ASP A 268 -9.00 5.49 -10.76
N ARG A 269 -8.87 6.57 -11.55
CA ARG A 269 -9.96 7.35 -12.17
C ARG A 269 -10.87 8.10 -11.20
N LEU A 270 -10.64 7.99 -9.89
CA LEU A 270 -11.43 8.70 -8.90
C LEU A 270 -10.83 10.08 -8.65
N ASP A 271 -11.70 11.07 -8.46
CA ASP A 271 -11.26 12.42 -8.17
C ASP A 271 -10.77 12.57 -6.72
N LEU A 272 -10.00 13.62 -6.47
CA LEU A 272 -9.50 13.96 -5.14
C LEU A 272 -10.61 13.97 -4.09
N GLU A 273 -11.78 14.54 -4.39
CA GLU A 273 -12.88 14.64 -3.43
C GLU A 273 -13.42 13.28 -2.99
N THR A 274 -13.42 12.28 -3.88
CA THR A 274 -13.77 10.90 -3.52
C THR A 274 -12.84 10.36 -2.44
N HIS A 275 -11.52 10.55 -2.61
CA HIS A 275 -10.52 10.10 -1.64
C HIS A 275 -10.61 10.87 -0.31
N LEU A 276 -10.82 12.18 -0.36
CA LEU A 276 -11.02 12.99 0.85
C LEU A 276 -12.32 12.60 1.58
N GLY A 277 -13.36 12.17 0.87
CA GLY A 277 -14.57 11.61 1.47
C GLY A 277 -14.33 10.27 2.20
N ILE A 278 -13.38 9.45 1.73
CA ILE A 278 -12.93 8.24 2.44
C ILE A 278 -12.25 8.65 3.76
N LEU A 279 -11.34 9.63 3.72
CA LEU A 279 -10.68 10.17 4.91
C LEU A 279 -11.71 10.68 5.93
N ASP A 280 -12.68 11.48 5.49
CA ASP A 280 -13.73 12.02 6.35
C ASP A 280 -14.57 10.90 7.00
N SER A 281 -14.91 9.87 6.22
CA SER A 281 -15.66 8.70 6.73
C SER A 281 -14.88 7.94 7.80
N VAL A 282 -13.57 7.73 7.60
CA VAL A 282 -12.70 7.08 8.60
C VAL A 282 -12.57 7.95 9.86
N ASN A 283 -12.41 9.27 9.69
CA ASN A 283 -12.31 10.21 10.80
C ASN A 283 -13.59 10.22 11.66
N ASP A 284 -14.77 10.13 11.03
CA ASP A 284 -16.05 10.10 11.73
C ASP A 284 -16.23 8.84 12.57
N ILE A 285 -15.84 7.66 12.06
CA ILE A 285 -15.91 6.43 12.86
C ILE A 285 -14.83 6.38 13.95
N LEU A 286 -13.64 6.91 13.68
CA LEU A 286 -12.54 6.97 14.64
C LEU A 286 -12.87 7.87 15.82
N LYS A 287 -13.40 9.07 15.57
CA LYS A 287 -13.80 10.01 16.64
C LYS A 287 -14.81 9.37 17.59
N LYS A 288 -15.84 8.70 17.05
CA LYS A 288 -16.84 7.98 17.85
C LYS A 288 -16.20 6.92 18.73
N GLU A 289 -15.24 6.15 18.20
CA GLU A 289 -14.58 5.09 18.96
C GLU A 289 -13.65 5.65 20.05
N LEU A 290 -12.89 6.71 19.75
CA LEU A 290 -12.02 7.39 20.73
C LEU A 290 -12.83 8.05 21.85
N ASP A 291 -13.97 8.66 21.54
CA ASP A 291 -14.86 9.27 22.54
C ASP A 291 -15.45 8.21 23.49
N ILE A 292 -15.75 7.01 23.00
CA ILE A 292 -16.19 5.88 23.83
C ILE A 292 -15.06 5.45 24.76
N CYS A 293 -13.83 5.36 24.27
CA CYS A 293 -12.67 4.96 25.08
C CYS A 293 -12.36 5.99 26.18
N ALA A 294 -12.56 7.29 25.92
CA ALA A 294 -12.32 8.35 26.91
C ALA A 294 -13.29 8.35 28.10
N ILE A 295 -14.43 7.64 27.99
CA ILE A 295 -15.47 7.56 29.02
C ILE A 295 -15.39 6.24 29.82
N ALA A 296 -14.65 5.25 29.32
CA ALA A 296 -14.49 3.92 29.93
C ALA A 296 -13.35 3.87 30.96
#